data_AF-A0A7X9PAP3-F1
#
_entry.id   AF-A0A7X9PAP3-F1
#
_cell.length_a   1.000
_cell.length_b   1.000
_cell.length_c   1.000
_cell.angle_alpha   90.00
_cell.angle_beta   90.00
_cell.angle_gamma   90.00
#
_symmetry.space_group_name_H-M   'P 1'
#
loop_
_entity.id
_entity.type
_entity.pdbx_description
1 polymer ?
#
loop_
_entity_poly.entity_id
_entity_poly.type
_entity_poly.pdbx_seq_one_letter_code
_entity_poly.pdbx_strand_id
1 'polypeptide(L)'
;KYTDGTPATSAPRALLYAGWYNYGQYMPVWDWMPGSVAVDFNSASLYGPRTVGASFGGMALFNGANGVTGCFTEPGSMGHSMPDVLMYYYTKGYTFAEAAWLSIPAKPMFCYSIGDPLMNPYGLGRGPDTRIEEPDVTLDKDGKNVVVRIRMKGRADIARARVITLDKADDSRLPPATWKDGLFLREHLLTTPVPSAKPAVIGVVVTDPAGNTARVWKDWVL
;
A
#
# COMPACT_ATOMS: atom_id res chain seq x y z
N LYS A 1 4.34 -19.05 -12.94
CA LYS A 1 5.47 -19.88 -13.40
C LYS A 1 6.67 -19.55 -12.53
N TYR A 2 7.51 -20.52 -12.20
CA TYR A 2 8.78 -20.25 -11.54
C TYR A 2 9.73 -19.50 -12.49
N THR A 3 10.85 -19.00 -11.96
CA THR A 3 11.86 -18.26 -12.76
C THR A 3 12.47 -19.12 -13.88
N ASP A 4 12.36 -20.44 -13.78
CA ASP A 4 12.75 -21.43 -14.79
C ASP A 4 11.66 -21.71 -15.85
N GLY A 5 10.52 -21.03 -15.79
CA GLY A 5 9.42 -21.19 -16.73
C GLY A 5 8.50 -22.38 -16.48
N THR A 6 8.76 -23.20 -15.46
CA THR A 6 7.87 -24.31 -15.06
C THR A 6 6.56 -23.78 -14.45
N PRO A 7 5.43 -24.50 -14.61
CA PRO A 7 4.18 -24.15 -13.94
C PRO A 7 4.37 -24.10 -12.42
N ALA A 8 3.87 -23.04 -11.77
CA ALA A 8 3.88 -22.94 -10.31
C ALA A 8 2.65 -23.67 -9.75
N THR A 9 2.56 -24.99 -9.98
CA THR A 9 1.42 -25.84 -9.59
C THR A 9 1.49 -26.32 -8.14
N SER A 10 2.67 -26.25 -7.53
CA SER A 10 2.89 -26.42 -6.10
C SER A 10 3.70 -25.25 -5.56
N ALA A 11 3.65 -25.02 -4.26
CA ALA A 11 4.45 -24.02 -3.55
C ALA A 11 5.00 -24.65 -2.26
N PRO A 12 6.01 -25.52 -2.36
CA PRO A 12 6.65 -26.10 -1.20
C PRO A 12 7.35 -25.00 -0.39
N ARG A 13 7.32 -25.08 0.94
CA ARG A 13 8.00 -24.12 1.82
C ARG A 13 7.56 -22.66 1.58
N ALA A 14 6.25 -22.46 1.49
CA ALA A 14 5.64 -21.15 1.28
C ALA A 14 5.77 -20.28 2.53
N LEU A 15 6.48 -19.17 2.41
CA LEU A 15 6.61 -18.15 3.45
C LEU A 15 5.66 -16.96 3.21
N LEU A 16 5.37 -16.67 1.95
CA LEU A 16 4.65 -15.47 1.53
C LEU A 16 3.68 -15.84 0.42
N TYR A 17 2.43 -15.44 0.56
CA TYR A 17 1.43 -15.53 -0.52
C TYR A 17 0.79 -14.17 -0.78
N ALA A 18 0.78 -13.79 -2.05
CA ALA A 18 0.03 -12.66 -2.58
C ALA A 18 -0.74 -13.13 -3.82
N GLY A 19 -2.06 -13.17 -3.71
CA GLY A 19 -2.96 -13.66 -4.76
C GLY A 19 -3.93 -12.60 -5.28
N TRP A 20 -4.60 -12.93 -6.39
CA TRP A 20 -5.66 -12.13 -6.98
C TRP A 20 -6.76 -13.05 -7.53
N TYR A 21 -8.00 -12.83 -7.09
CA TYR A 21 -9.20 -13.40 -7.70
C TYR A 21 -9.29 -14.94 -7.82
N ASN A 22 -8.96 -15.64 -6.73
CA ASN A 22 -9.36 -17.04 -6.49
C ASN A 22 -10.64 -17.16 -5.64
N TYR A 23 -11.70 -16.43 -6.00
CA TYR A 23 -12.87 -16.18 -5.13
C TYR A 23 -13.47 -17.45 -4.50
N GLY A 24 -13.48 -17.51 -3.17
CA GLY A 24 -14.03 -18.63 -2.40
C GLY A 24 -13.28 -19.96 -2.57
N GLN A 25 -12.14 -19.97 -3.27
CA GLN A 25 -11.37 -21.16 -3.55
C GLN A 25 -10.05 -21.13 -2.78
N TYR A 26 -9.67 -22.28 -2.23
CA TYR A 26 -8.35 -22.51 -1.67
C TYR A 26 -7.74 -23.72 -2.38
N MET A 27 -6.58 -23.54 -3.00
CA MET A 27 -5.84 -24.65 -3.60
C MET A 27 -4.89 -25.22 -2.54
N PRO A 28 -4.96 -26.50 -2.16
CA PRO A 28 -4.05 -27.07 -1.15
C PRO A 28 -2.66 -27.37 -1.74
N VAL A 29 -2.00 -26.34 -2.27
CA VAL A 29 -0.72 -26.42 -2.98
C VAL A 29 0.43 -25.79 -2.20
N TRP A 30 0.13 -25.10 -1.10
CA TRP A 30 1.09 -24.43 -0.23
C TRP A 30 1.46 -25.31 0.96
N ASP A 31 2.76 -25.50 1.16
CA ASP A 31 3.33 -26.05 2.38
C ASP A 31 3.84 -24.88 3.23
N TRP A 32 3.03 -24.43 4.18
CA TRP A 32 3.27 -23.19 4.93
C TRP A 32 4.42 -23.33 5.93
N MET A 33 5.41 -22.46 5.82
CA MET A 33 6.50 -22.39 6.78
C MET A 33 6.11 -21.61 8.04
N PRO A 34 6.78 -21.87 9.18
CA PRO A 34 6.73 -20.97 10.33
C PRO A 34 7.07 -19.53 9.95
N GLY A 35 6.26 -18.58 10.43
CA GLY A 35 6.36 -17.17 10.05
C GLY A 35 5.63 -16.82 8.76
N SER A 36 4.86 -17.73 8.18
CA SER A 36 4.19 -17.48 6.91
C SER A 36 3.05 -16.50 7.00
N VAL A 37 2.92 -15.66 5.97
CA VAL A 37 1.79 -14.73 5.83
C VAL A 37 1.14 -14.82 4.45
N ALA A 38 -0.19 -14.68 4.42
CA ALA A 38 -0.96 -14.72 3.19
C ALA A 38 -1.90 -13.52 3.06
N VAL A 39 -2.03 -13.01 1.84
CA VAL A 39 -3.01 -12.01 1.45
C VAL A 39 -3.56 -12.38 0.09
N ASP A 40 -4.89 -12.51 0.02
CA ASP A 40 -5.60 -12.80 -1.22
C ASP A 40 -6.46 -11.60 -1.58
N PHE A 41 -6.12 -10.90 -2.66
CA PHE A 41 -6.85 -9.72 -3.09
C PHE A 41 -8.19 -10.15 -3.72
N ASN A 42 -9.18 -10.25 -2.85
CA ASN A 42 -10.48 -10.82 -3.16
C ASN A 42 -11.57 -10.21 -2.27
N SER A 43 -12.77 -10.05 -2.82
CA SER A 43 -13.95 -9.83 -1.98
C SER A 43 -14.13 -11.02 -1.05
N ALA A 44 -14.48 -10.77 0.22
CA ALA A 44 -14.69 -11.82 1.21
C ALA A 44 -13.47 -12.77 1.40
N SER A 45 -12.25 -12.30 1.10
CA SER A 45 -11.00 -13.09 1.23
C SER A 45 -10.76 -13.62 2.65
N LEU A 46 -11.42 -13.03 3.65
CA LEU A 46 -11.37 -13.46 5.04
C LEU A 46 -12.76 -13.61 5.67
N TYR A 47 -13.80 -13.88 4.85
CA TYR A 47 -15.15 -14.16 5.32
C TYR A 47 -15.22 -15.48 6.11
N GLY A 48 -15.98 -15.49 7.20
CA GLY A 48 -16.20 -16.68 8.02
C GLY A 48 -14.91 -17.44 8.36
N PRO A 49 -13.89 -16.81 8.97
CA PRO A 49 -12.56 -17.43 9.15
C PRO A 49 -12.56 -18.67 10.06
N ARG A 50 -13.66 -18.90 10.79
CA ARG A 50 -13.89 -20.10 11.61
C ARG A 50 -14.72 -21.19 10.90
N THR A 51 -15.15 -20.93 9.66
CA THR A 51 -15.92 -21.86 8.84
C THR A 51 -15.02 -22.43 7.76
N VAL A 52 -14.81 -23.75 7.80
CA VAL A 52 -14.00 -24.46 6.80
C VAL A 52 -14.58 -24.21 5.40
N GLY A 53 -13.73 -23.76 4.48
CA GLY A 53 -14.09 -23.52 3.08
C GLY A 53 -14.80 -22.18 2.80
N ALA A 54 -15.07 -21.36 3.82
CA ALA A 54 -15.81 -20.11 3.62
C ALA A 54 -15.01 -19.00 2.94
N SER A 55 -13.69 -19.03 3.03
CA SER A 55 -12.79 -18.06 2.39
C SER A 55 -11.40 -18.63 2.19
N PHE A 56 -10.63 -18.01 1.29
CA PHE A 56 -9.21 -18.32 1.11
C PHE A 56 -8.46 -18.17 2.43
N GLY A 57 -8.59 -17.03 3.12
CA GLY A 57 -7.84 -16.73 4.32
C GLY A 57 -8.16 -17.67 5.49
N GLY A 58 -9.43 -18.05 5.65
CA GLY A 58 -9.81 -19.08 6.63
C GLY A 58 -9.16 -20.43 6.33
N MET A 59 -9.13 -20.83 5.06
CA MET A 59 -8.48 -22.08 4.65
C MET A 59 -6.96 -22.02 4.71
N ALA A 60 -6.33 -20.88 4.42
CA ALA A 60 -4.89 -20.72 4.57
C ALA A 60 -4.48 -20.90 6.04
N LEU A 61 -5.20 -20.28 6.98
CA LEU A 61 -4.99 -20.50 8.41
C LEU A 61 -5.17 -21.98 8.79
N PHE A 62 -6.27 -22.59 8.33
CA PHE A 62 -6.56 -24.00 8.61
C PHE A 62 -5.45 -24.95 8.11
N ASN A 63 -4.80 -24.60 7.00
CA ASN A 63 -3.72 -25.41 6.41
C ASN A 63 -2.31 -25.03 6.92
N GLY A 64 -2.19 -24.11 7.88
CA GLY A 64 -0.91 -23.84 8.56
C GLY A 64 -0.28 -22.48 8.30
N ALA A 65 -0.93 -21.58 7.55
CA ALA A 65 -0.47 -20.19 7.46
C ALA A 65 -0.51 -19.54 8.85
N ASN A 66 0.56 -18.81 9.23
CA ASN A 66 0.63 -18.23 10.58
C ASN A 66 -0.05 -16.87 10.70
N GLY A 67 -0.18 -16.14 9.59
CA GLY A 67 -0.89 -14.87 9.52
C GLY A 67 -1.62 -14.70 8.20
N VAL A 68 -2.80 -14.10 8.25
CA VAL A 68 -3.56 -13.73 7.05
C VAL A 68 -4.10 -12.32 7.19
N THR A 69 -4.10 -11.57 6.10
CA THR A 69 -4.79 -10.28 6.02
C THR A 69 -5.71 -10.26 4.80
N GLY A 70 -6.88 -9.66 4.95
CA GLY A 70 -7.90 -9.66 3.93
C GLY A 70 -9.16 -8.96 4.41
N CYS A 71 -10.24 -9.10 3.65
CA CYS A 71 -11.48 -8.38 3.92
C CYS A 71 -12.66 -9.33 4.14
N PHE A 72 -13.56 -8.93 5.05
CA PHE A 72 -14.74 -9.71 5.42
C PHE A 72 -15.80 -9.75 4.33
N THR A 73 -15.93 -8.65 3.59
CA THR A 73 -16.93 -8.41 2.55
C THR A 73 -16.24 -7.68 1.39
N GLU A 74 -16.98 -7.10 0.45
CA GLU A 74 -16.46 -6.31 -0.67
C GLU A 74 -15.78 -5.03 -0.14
N PRO A 75 -14.45 -4.89 -0.28
CA PRO A 75 -13.73 -3.75 0.30
C PRO A 75 -13.81 -2.46 -0.53
N GLY A 76 -14.56 -2.46 -1.64
CA GLY A 76 -14.34 -1.50 -2.73
C GLY A 76 -12.89 -1.58 -3.25
N SER A 77 -12.60 -0.94 -4.39
CA SER A 77 -11.31 -1.09 -5.08
C SER A 77 -10.10 -0.55 -4.31
N MET A 78 -10.31 0.14 -3.18
CA MET A 78 -9.28 0.89 -2.45
C MET A 78 -9.18 0.57 -0.95
N GLY A 79 -9.93 -0.40 -0.44
CA GLY A 79 -9.94 -0.74 1.01
C GLY A 79 -9.08 -1.94 1.39
N HIS A 80 -8.67 -2.78 0.43
CA HIS A 80 -8.00 -4.06 0.70
C HIS A 80 -6.53 -3.88 1.11
N SER A 81 -6.04 -4.78 1.96
CA SER A 81 -4.62 -4.89 2.30
C SER A 81 -3.78 -5.03 1.04
N MET A 82 -2.78 -4.15 0.90
CA MET A 82 -1.88 -4.09 -0.24
C MET A 82 -0.76 -5.13 -0.05
N PRO A 83 -0.69 -6.18 -0.89
CA PRO A 83 0.24 -7.28 -0.67
C PRO A 83 1.71 -6.87 -0.69
N ASP A 84 2.09 -6.03 -1.64
CA ASP A 84 3.43 -5.45 -1.77
C ASP A 84 3.85 -4.71 -0.49
N VAL A 85 2.95 -3.91 0.09
CA VAL A 85 3.21 -3.16 1.32
C VAL A 85 3.38 -4.08 2.52
N LEU A 86 2.50 -5.09 2.66
CA LEU A 86 2.61 -6.10 3.71
C LEU A 86 3.97 -6.79 3.65
N MET A 87 4.32 -7.30 2.46
CA MET A 87 5.55 -8.04 2.22
C MET A 87 6.78 -7.17 2.50
N TYR A 88 6.76 -5.90 2.06
CA TYR A 88 7.85 -4.95 2.30
C TYR A 88 8.11 -4.78 3.79
N TYR A 89 7.13 -4.37 4.60
CA TYR A 89 7.36 -4.11 6.01
C TYR A 89 7.68 -5.39 6.79
N TYR A 90 6.99 -6.49 6.49
CA TYR A 90 7.21 -7.76 7.16
C TYR A 90 8.65 -8.27 6.94
N THR A 91 9.17 -8.19 5.71
CA THR A 91 10.58 -8.55 5.41
C THR A 91 11.61 -7.55 5.94
N LYS A 92 11.19 -6.36 6.37
CA LYS A 92 12.01 -5.36 7.08
C LYS A 92 12.01 -5.53 8.61
N GLY A 93 11.48 -6.64 9.11
CA GLY A 93 11.51 -6.98 10.54
C GLY A 93 10.44 -6.26 11.36
N TYR A 94 9.36 -5.80 10.73
CA TYR A 94 8.15 -5.37 11.43
C TYR A 94 7.39 -6.59 11.92
N THR A 95 6.69 -6.48 13.05
CA THR A 95 5.81 -7.56 13.47
C THR A 95 4.64 -7.71 12.49
N PHE A 96 4.01 -8.88 12.46
CA PHE A 96 2.84 -9.12 11.62
C PHE A 96 1.74 -8.08 11.84
N ALA A 97 1.44 -7.72 13.09
CA ALA A 97 0.44 -6.69 13.37
C ALA A 97 0.81 -5.34 12.78
N GLU A 98 2.08 -4.93 12.91
CA GLU A 98 2.54 -3.67 12.34
C GLU A 98 2.47 -3.71 10.81
N ALA A 99 3.11 -4.70 10.17
CA ALA A 99 3.13 -4.83 8.72
C ALA A 99 1.71 -4.92 8.12
N ALA A 100 0.82 -5.68 8.75
CA ALA A 100 -0.56 -5.82 8.28
C ALA A 100 -1.37 -4.53 8.46
N TRP A 101 -1.21 -3.83 9.58
CA TRP A 101 -1.82 -2.50 9.77
C TRP A 101 -1.32 -1.49 8.73
N LEU A 102 -0.02 -1.51 8.42
CA LEU A 102 0.60 -0.64 7.42
C LEU A 102 0.10 -0.93 6.00
N SER A 103 -0.23 -2.18 5.71
CA SER A 103 -0.72 -2.61 4.40
C SER A 103 -2.15 -2.19 4.09
N ILE A 104 -2.94 -1.82 5.11
CA ILE A 104 -4.36 -1.47 4.93
C ILE A 104 -4.49 0.03 4.63
N PRO A 105 -5.08 0.44 3.49
CA PRO A 105 -5.28 1.84 3.14
C PRO A 105 -6.20 2.60 4.11
N ALA A 106 -6.14 3.94 4.07
CA ALA A 106 -6.82 4.86 5.02
C ALA A 106 -8.36 4.78 5.07
N LYS A 107 -9.03 3.99 4.22
CA LYS A 107 -10.46 3.68 4.32
C LYS A 107 -10.66 2.18 4.61
N PRO A 108 -10.32 1.69 5.81
CA PRO A 108 -10.40 0.29 6.20
C PRO A 108 -11.84 -0.11 6.53
N MET A 109 -12.77 0.08 5.60
CA MET A 109 -14.09 -0.50 5.76
C MET A 109 -13.93 -1.98 5.38
N PHE A 110 -13.89 -2.85 6.40
CA PHE A 110 -14.01 -4.31 6.33
C PHE A 110 -12.74 -5.16 6.21
N CYS A 111 -11.52 -4.61 6.32
CA CYS A 111 -10.30 -5.42 6.28
C CYS A 111 -9.68 -5.61 7.67
N TYR A 112 -9.21 -6.83 7.95
CA TYR A 112 -8.59 -7.19 9.22
C TYR A 112 -7.55 -8.28 9.00
N SER A 113 -6.79 -8.53 10.07
CA SER A 113 -5.66 -9.45 10.07
C SER A 113 -5.80 -10.45 11.21
N ILE A 114 -5.55 -11.73 10.93
CA ILE A 114 -5.62 -12.83 11.91
C ILE A 114 -4.26 -13.52 11.93
N GLY A 115 -3.66 -13.65 13.10
CA GLY A 115 -2.35 -14.25 13.34
C GLY A 115 -1.77 -13.80 14.68
N ASP A 116 -0.57 -14.26 15.01
CA ASP A 116 0.15 -13.75 16.19
C ASP A 116 0.64 -12.31 15.91
N PRO A 117 0.21 -11.30 16.67
CA PRO A 117 0.59 -9.91 16.44
C PRO A 117 2.08 -9.62 16.62
N LEU A 118 2.80 -10.44 17.39
CA LEU A 118 4.24 -10.30 17.65
C LEU A 118 5.11 -11.15 16.71
N MET A 119 4.49 -11.94 15.82
CA MET A 119 5.21 -12.74 14.84
C MET A 119 6.15 -11.86 14.01
N ASN A 120 7.45 -12.19 14.04
CA ASN A 120 8.50 -11.44 13.35
C ASN A 120 9.66 -12.38 12.92
N PRO A 121 9.46 -13.21 11.88
CA PRO A 121 10.47 -14.15 11.42
C PRO A 121 11.69 -13.47 10.78
N TYR A 122 11.58 -12.18 10.43
CA TYR A 122 12.66 -11.38 9.83
C TYR A 122 13.31 -10.41 10.83
N GLY A 123 13.08 -10.61 12.13
CA GLY A 123 13.54 -9.74 13.21
C GLY A 123 15.05 -9.77 13.46
N LEU A 124 15.84 -9.24 12.51
CA LEU A 124 17.27 -8.93 12.68
C LEU A 124 17.51 -7.44 12.96
N GLY A 125 16.44 -6.68 13.15
CA GLY A 125 16.42 -5.23 13.37
C GLY A 125 15.28 -4.60 12.59
N ARG A 126 14.47 -3.75 13.25
CA ARG A 126 13.35 -3.06 12.61
C ARG A 126 13.88 -2.00 11.62
N GLY A 127 13.52 -2.12 10.34
CA GLY A 127 13.71 -1.05 9.36
C GLY A 127 12.92 0.23 9.73
N PRO A 128 13.16 1.38 9.08
CA PRO A 128 12.36 2.57 9.34
C PRO A 128 10.94 2.49 8.77
N ASP A 129 9.97 3.18 9.39
CA ASP A 129 8.58 3.26 8.89
C ASP A 129 8.59 4.29 7.78
N THR A 130 8.38 3.88 6.54
CA THR A 130 8.51 4.74 5.36
C THR A 130 7.21 5.43 4.96
N ARG A 131 6.11 5.22 5.69
CA ARG A 131 4.82 5.76 5.29
C ARG A 131 4.85 7.28 5.17
N ILE A 132 4.23 7.74 4.11
CA ILE A 132 4.04 9.15 3.83
C ILE A 132 2.74 9.61 4.49
N GLU A 133 2.82 10.66 5.29
CA GLU A 133 1.63 11.37 5.75
C GLU A 133 1.01 12.13 4.57
N GLU A 134 -0.29 12.43 4.65
CA GLU A 134 -0.93 13.23 3.62
C GLU A 134 -0.13 14.54 3.41
N PRO A 135 0.36 14.79 2.17
CA PRO A 135 1.18 15.95 1.90
C PRO A 135 0.35 17.22 2.07
N ASP A 136 0.96 18.26 2.64
CA ASP A 136 0.32 19.57 2.68
C ASP A 136 0.70 20.39 1.45
N VAL A 137 -0.27 21.14 0.92
CA VAL A 137 -0.14 21.92 -0.30
C VAL A 137 -0.59 23.34 0.00
N THR A 138 0.33 24.29 -0.10
CA THR A 138 0.07 25.72 0.11
C THR A 138 0.57 26.51 -1.09
N LEU A 139 0.23 27.79 -1.16
CA LEU A 139 0.95 28.73 -2.00
C LEU A 139 2.12 29.34 -1.22
N ASP A 140 3.14 29.80 -1.94
CA ASP A 140 4.13 30.70 -1.37
C ASP A 140 3.50 32.06 -1.04
N LYS A 141 4.26 32.88 -0.31
CA LYS A 141 3.81 34.21 0.15
C LYS A 141 3.33 35.13 -0.98
N ASP A 142 3.83 34.93 -2.20
CA ASP A 142 3.56 35.78 -3.36
C ASP A 142 2.44 35.19 -4.25
N GLY A 143 1.91 34.01 -3.91
CA GLY A 143 0.90 33.29 -4.70
C GLY A 143 1.42 32.74 -6.03
N LYS A 144 2.73 32.73 -6.24
CA LYS A 144 3.38 32.40 -7.52
C LYS A 144 3.80 30.94 -7.62
N ASN A 145 4.07 30.31 -6.49
CA ASN A 145 4.51 28.92 -6.46
C ASN A 145 3.62 28.07 -5.56
N VAL A 146 3.35 26.86 -6.01
CA VAL A 146 2.83 25.79 -5.17
C VAL A 146 3.96 25.27 -4.31
N VAL A 147 3.75 25.27 -2.99
CA VAL A 147 4.65 24.71 -1.99
C VAL A 147 4.03 23.42 -1.48
N VAL A 148 4.73 22.32 -1.69
CA VAL A 148 4.32 21.00 -1.22
C VAL A 148 5.22 20.60 -0.06
N ARG A 149 4.64 20.38 1.11
CA ARG A 149 5.32 19.88 2.30
C ARG A 149 5.02 18.39 2.46
N ILE A 150 6.04 17.58 2.22
CA ILE A 150 5.96 16.13 2.40
C ILE A 150 6.49 15.80 3.79
N ARG A 151 5.70 15.05 4.57
CA ARG A 151 6.09 14.53 5.88
C ARG A 151 6.13 13.01 5.83
N MET A 152 7.23 12.45 6.32
CA MET A 152 7.41 11.00 6.45
C MET A 152 7.50 10.62 7.91
N LYS A 153 6.94 9.45 8.26
CA LYS A 153 7.27 8.79 9.53
C LYS A 153 8.68 8.16 9.41
N GLY A 154 9.33 7.85 10.53
CA GLY A 154 10.61 7.10 10.55
C GLY A 154 11.89 7.82 10.09
N ARG A 155 12.97 7.04 9.86
CA ARG A 155 14.19 7.51 9.16
C ARG A 155 13.91 7.43 7.66
N ALA A 156 14.16 8.52 6.93
CA ALA A 156 13.77 8.65 5.54
C ALA A 156 14.42 7.59 4.63
N ASP A 157 13.58 6.89 3.87
CA ASP A 157 13.96 6.16 2.66
C ASP A 157 13.41 6.92 1.43
N ILE A 158 14.04 6.73 0.27
CA ILE A 158 13.78 7.47 -0.98
C ILE A 158 12.29 7.39 -1.38
N ALA A 159 11.57 8.51 -1.45
CA ALA A 159 10.24 8.55 -2.09
C ALA A 159 10.32 9.16 -3.49
N ARG A 160 9.21 9.06 -4.21
CA ARG A 160 8.99 9.74 -5.49
C ARG A 160 7.75 10.59 -5.36
N ALA A 161 7.82 11.83 -5.81
CA ALA A 161 6.70 12.76 -5.75
C ALA A 161 6.43 13.35 -7.13
N ARG A 162 5.16 13.56 -7.46
CA ARG A 162 4.78 14.35 -8.63
C ARG A 162 3.71 15.37 -8.24
N VAL A 163 3.84 16.56 -8.81
CA VAL A 163 2.81 17.60 -8.76
C VAL A 163 2.10 17.60 -10.09
N ILE A 164 0.79 17.40 -10.03
CA ILE A 164 -0.14 17.41 -11.15
C ILE A 164 -0.89 18.72 -11.06
N THR A 165 -0.96 19.47 -12.16
CA THR A 165 -1.85 20.62 -12.22
C THR A 165 -2.83 20.45 -13.37
N LEU A 166 -4.11 20.61 -13.07
CA LEU A 166 -5.21 20.54 -14.03
C LEU A 166 -5.82 21.94 -14.14
N ASP A 167 -5.93 22.49 -15.34
CA ASP A 167 -6.74 23.69 -15.56
C ASP A 167 -8.21 23.27 -15.53
N LYS A 168 -9.05 23.86 -14.65
CA LYS A 168 -10.47 23.48 -14.56
C LYS A 168 -11.24 23.75 -15.86
N ALA A 169 -10.70 24.60 -16.74
CA ALA A 169 -11.29 24.85 -18.06
C ALA A 169 -11.06 23.70 -19.06
N ASP A 170 -10.12 22.78 -18.79
CA ASP A 170 -9.79 21.64 -19.65
C ASP A 170 -9.73 20.36 -18.78
N ASP A 171 -10.92 19.87 -18.41
CA ASP A 171 -11.13 18.66 -17.59
C ASP A 171 -10.76 17.35 -18.33
N SER A 172 -10.19 17.44 -19.54
CA SER A 172 -10.13 16.30 -20.45
C SER A 172 -8.86 15.45 -20.32
N ARG A 173 -7.75 15.96 -19.75
CA ARG A 173 -6.49 15.20 -19.62
C ARG A 173 -5.64 15.66 -18.44
N LEU A 174 -5.24 14.71 -17.58
CA LEU A 174 -4.08 14.89 -16.69
C LEU A 174 -2.85 15.19 -17.58
N PRO A 175 -2.21 16.37 -17.47
CA PRO A 175 -1.00 16.62 -18.25
C PRO A 175 0.07 15.61 -17.86
N PRO A 176 1.03 15.31 -18.75
CA PRO A 176 2.18 14.48 -18.44
C PRO A 176 2.98 15.13 -17.31
N ALA A 177 2.74 14.72 -16.07
CA ALA A 177 3.48 15.13 -14.89
C ALA A 177 4.70 14.22 -14.72
N THR A 178 5.90 14.79 -14.80
CA THR A 178 7.15 14.07 -14.57
C THR A 178 7.32 13.77 -13.08
N TRP A 179 7.68 12.53 -12.74
CA TRP A 179 8.05 12.18 -11.37
C TRP A 179 9.36 12.88 -10.98
N LYS A 180 9.36 13.51 -9.81
CA LYS A 180 10.57 13.97 -9.13
C LYS A 180 10.98 12.88 -8.13
N ASP A 181 12.02 12.14 -8.49
CA ASP A 181 12.67 11.18 -7.60
C ASP A 181 13.61 11.94 -6.66
N GLY A 182 13.62 11.60 -5.36
CA GLY A 182 14.49 12.30 -4.42
C GLY A 182 14.60 11.66 -3.04
N LEU A 183 15.68 12.00 -2.35
CA LEU A 183 15.79 11.74 -0.91
C LEU A 183 14.95 12.82 -0.19
N PHE A 184 13.70 12.49 0.11
CA PHE A 184 12.83 13.36 0.87
C PHE A 184 13.14 13.18 2.37
N LEU A 185 13.67 14.24 3.00
CA LEU A 185 13.87 14.25 4.45
C LEU A 185 12.51 14.30 5.17
N ARG A 186 12.55 14.11 6.51
CA ARG A 186 11.38 14.14 7.42
C ARG A 186 10.40 15.29 7.13
N GLU A 187 10.94 16.41 6.65
CA GLU A 187 10.22 17.46 5.98
C GLU A 187 10.98 17.86 4.70
N HIS A 188 10.29 17.91 3.56
CA HIS A 188 10.86 18.35 2.30
C HIS A 188 9.88 19.24 1.55
N LEU A 189 10.40 20.30 0.93
CA LEU A 189 9.64 21.30 0.20
C LEU A 189 9.86 21.12 -1.30
N LEU A 190 8.79 20.79 -2.02
CA LEU A 190 8.78 20.90 -3.48
C LEU A 190 8.13 22.22 -3.86
N THR A 191 8.78 22.97 -4.73
CA THR A 191 8.20 24.15 -5.37
C THR A 191 7.94 23.87 -6.85
N THR A 192 6.79 24.32 -7.32
CA THR A 192 6.47 24.39 -8.75
C THR A 192 5.74 25.69 -9.06
N PRO A 193 5.99 26.34 -10.20
CA PRO A 193 5.24 27.52 -10.61
C PRO A 193 3.74 27.21 -10.73
N VAL A 194 2.89 28.17 -10.38
CA VAL A 194 1.45 28.10 -10.65
C VAL A 194 1.22 28.29 -12.15
N PRO A 195 0.58 27.33 -12.86
CA PRO A 195 0.64 27.29 -14.31
C PRO A 195 -0.30 28.24 -15.06
N SER A 196 -1.29 28.88 -14.42
CA SER A 196 -2.11 29.91 -15.07
C SER A 196 -2.86 30.79 -14.06
N ALA A 197 -3.35 31.96 -14.50
CA ALA A 197 -4.25 32.84 -13.74
C ALA A 197 -5.72 32.34 -13.67
N LYS A 198 -5.95 31.06 -14.00
CA LYS A 198 -7.29 30.46 -14.06
C LYS A 198 -7.50 29.50 -12.88
N PRO A 199 -8.76 29.13 -12.57
CA PRO A 199 -9.03 28.10 -11.59
C PRO A 199 -8.33 26.79 -11.98
N ALA A 200 -7.53 26.24 -11.07
CA ALA A 200 -6.77 25.03 -11.29
C ALA A 200 -6.96 24.05 -10.13
N VAL A 201 -6.87 22.75 -10.41
CA VAL A 201 -6.76 21.71 -9.40
C VAL A 201 -5.31 21.28 -9.31
N ILE A 202 -4.73 21.38 -8.11
CA ILE A 202 -3.38 20.91 -7.84
C ILE A 202 -3.50 19.57 -7.12
N GLY A 203 -3.04 18.52 -7.79
CA GLY A 203 -2.88 17.19 -7.24
C GLY A 203 -1.42 16.94 -6.86
N VAL A 204 -1.19 16.40 -5.67
CA VAL A 204 0.13 15.85 -5.32
C VAL A 204 -0.03 14.36 -5.08
N VAL A 205 0.86 13.58 -5.70
CA VAL A 205 0.97 12.14 -5.48
C VAL A 205 2.39 11.87 -4.99
N VAL A 206 2.51 11.26 -3.82
CA VAL A 206 3.79 10.84 -3.25
C VAL A 206 3.74 9.34 -3.04
N THR A 207 4.78 8.64 -3.48
CA THR A 207 4.92 7.19 -3.37
C THR A 207 6.22 6.84 -2.66
N ASP A 208 6.15 6.02 -1.62
CA ASP A 208 7.34 5.58 -0.87
C ASP A 208 8.05 4.39 -1.58
N PRO A 209 9.22 3.91 -1.10
CA PRO A 209 9.90 2.76 -1.71
C PRO A 209 9.06 1.47 -1.72
N ALA A 210 8.08 1.37 -0.83
CA ALA A 210 7.19 0.21 -0.69
C ALA A 210 5.97 0.27 -1.61
N GLY A 211 5.79 1.37 -2.36
CA GLY A 211 4.62 1.59 -3.22
C GLY A 211 3.45 2.28 -2.52
N ASN A 212 3.56 2.59 -1.22
CA ASN A 212 2.52 3.32 -0.50
C ASN A 212 2.33 4.69 -1.11
N THR A 213 1.10 4.99 -1.52
CA THR A 213 0.80 6.25 -2.18
C THR A 213 -0.09 7.14 -1.32
N ALA A 214 0.39 8.33 -0.98
CA ALA A 214 -0.40 9.42 -0.42
C ALA A 214 -0.79 10.40 -1.53
N ARG A 215 -2.04 10.89 -1.49
CA ARG A 215 -2.56 11.84 -2.49
C ARG A 215 -3.32 12.94 -1.80
N VAL A 216 -3.16 14.16 -2.30
CA VAL A 216 -3.99 15.31 -1.94
C VAL A 216 -4.38 16.03 -3.22
N TRP A 217 -5.61 16.50 -3.28
CA TRP A 217 -6.11 17.36 -4.35
C TRP A 217 -6.64 18.62 -3.70
N LYS A 218 -6.10 19.78 -4.09
CA LYS A 218 -6.61 21.08 -3.66
C LYS A 218 -7.10 21.86 -4.86
N ASP A 219 -8.32 22.34 -4.76
CA ASP A 219 -8.86 23.34 -5.66
C ASP A 219 -8.24 24.69 -5.33
N TRP A 220 -7.72 25.35 -6.35
CA TRP A 220 -7.20 26.71 -6.25
C TRP A 220 -7.92 27.59 -7.25
N VAL A 221 -8.55 28.63 -6.72
CA VAL A 221 -9.06 29.76 -7.49
C VAL A 221 -8.13 30.91 -7.14
N LEU A 222 -7.35 31.38 -8.12
CA LEU A 222 -6.55 32.60 -7.98
C LEU A 222 -7.46 33.83 -8.01
#